data_AF-A0A817HGG7-F1
#
_entry.id   AF-A0A817HGG7-F1
#
_cell.length_a   1.000
_cell.length_b   1.000
_cell.length_c   1.000
_cell.angle_alpha   90.00
_cell.angle_beta   90.00
_cell.angle_gamma   90.00
#
_symmetry.space_group_name_H-M   'P 1'
#
loop_
_entity.id
_entity.type
_entity.pdbx_description
1 polymer ?
#
loop_
_entity_poly.entity_id
_entity_poly.type
_entity_poly.pdbx_seq_one_letter_code
_entity_poly.pdbx_strand_id
1 'polypeptide(L)'
;MATTKSCRADEEEFNHCHRTFDDVVVHLSSAANKTHVEAIVGKHTANYRSLVDQYDACSFGDVLYSNYLLVPLQQMYDVQLRKHVWIEHSTILKYLRLKPDQILFSLETFFIPYENELELIRYYAQILLNGTVKKTIQPLLYMIAVHHLNGFLFDQTRTEQNNLQRIIVKNLQMTSTNDKILYDEIINYKTFSRDGPVIFTTLPVIRMNWLQKLVE
;
A
#
# COMPACT_ATOMS: atom_id res chain seq x y z
N MET A 1 -7.65 -1.93 39.37
CA MET A 1 -6.75 -0.79 39.10
C MET A 1 -5.82 -1.20 37.97
N ALA A 2 -6.18 -0.86 36.73
CA ALA A 2 -5.32 -1.05 35.57
C ALA A 2 -4.55 0.26 35.35
N THR A 3 -3.23 0.20 35.47
CA THR A 3 -2.34 1.32 35.20
C THR A 3 -2.23 1.50 33.69
N THR A 4 -2.83 2.57 33.18
CA THR A 4 -2.54 3.11 31.85
C THR A 4 -1.07 3.51 31.82
N LYS A 5 -0.22 2.75 31.12
CA LYS A 5 1.13 3.20 30.76
C LYS A 5 0.98 4.35 29.78
N SER A 6 1.14 5.57 30.29
CA SER A 6 1.31 6.79 29.53
C SER A 6 2.54 6.64 28.64
N CYS A 7 2.36 6.55 27.31
CA CYS A 7 3.43 6.79 26.36
C CYS A 7 3.81 8.27 26.47
N ARG A 8 4.79 8.56 27.32
CA ARG A 8 5.47 9.86 27.33
C ARG A 8 6.64 9.70 26.37
N ALA A 9 6.37 9.79 25.07
CA ALA A 9 7.42 10.20 24.15
C ALA A 9 7.89 11.58 24.64
N ASP A 10 9.20 11.79 24.76
CA ASP A 10 9.72 13.05 25.27
C ASP A 10 9.16 14.19 24.42
N GLU A 11 8.54 15.17 25.07
CA GLU A 11 7.87 16.30 24.41
C GLU A 11 8.83 17.06 23.48
N GLU A 12 10.14 17.03 23.78
CA GLU A 12 11.21 17.52 22.91
C GLU A 12 11.40 16.70 21.64
N GLU A 13 11.30 15.37 21.73
CA GLU A 13 11.43 14.46 20.59
C GLU A 13 10.20 14.57 19.68
N PHE A 14 9.00 14.71 20.26
CA PHE A 14 7.77 15.05 19.54
C PHE A 14 7.87 16.41 18.85
N ASN A 15 8.38 17.44 19.53
CA ASN A 15 8.54 18.78 18.96
C ASN A 15 9.68 18.87 17.92
N HIS A 16 10.70 18.02 18.02
CA HIS A 16 11.80 17.92 17.04
C HIS A 16 11.34 17.18 15.78
N CYS A 17 10.61 16.07 15.97
CA CYS A 17 9.89 15.38 14.93
C CYS A 17 8.95 16.35 14.21
N HIS A 18 8.01 16.96 14.93
CA HIS A 18 7.02 17.87 14.35
C HIS A 18 7.66 19.03 13.57
N ARG A 19 8.77 19.61 14.06
CA ARG A 19 9.51 20.64 13.32
C ARG A 19 10.18 20.11 12.05
N THR A 20 10.82 18.95 12.14
CA THR A 20 11.38 18.26 10.97
C THR A 20 10.28 17.93 9.95
N PHE A 21 9.06 17.63 10.42
CA PHE A 21 7.88 17.41 9.59
C PHE A 21 7.32 18.69 8.97
N ASP A 22 7.21 19.79 9.71
CA ASP A 22 6.76 21.07 9.16
C ASP A 22 7.70 21.54 8.04
N ASP A 23 9.01 21.32 8.18
CA ASP A 23 9.99 21.61 7.13
C ASP A 23 9.76 20.72 5.88
N VAL A 24 9.50 19.42 6.08
CA VAL A 24 9.15 18.49 4.98
C VAL A 24 7.85 18.93 4.30
N VAL A 25 6.85 19.39 5.04
CA VAL A 25 5.51 19.80 4.56
C VAL A 25 5.53 21.11 3.78
N VAL A 26 6.23 22.11 4.31
CA VAL A 26 6.45 23.38 3.64
C VAL A 26 7.19 23.16 2.32
N HIS A 27 8.06 22.16 2.24
CA HIS A 27 8.76 21.80 1.01
C HIS A 27 7.95 20.86 0.08
N LEU A 28 7.12 19.96 0.61
CA LEU A 28 6.20 19.12 -0.18
C LEU A 28 5.07 19.94 -0.84
N SER A 29 4.57 20.98 -0.15
CA SER A 29 3.50 21.86 -0.64
C SER A 29 4.00 22.93 -1.62
N SER A 30 5.29 23.27 -1.59
CA SER A 30 5.90 24.27 -2.49
C SER A 30 6.70 23.67 -3.65
N ALA A 31 7.09 22.40 -3.60
CA ALA A 31 7.96 21.81 -4.61
C ALA A 31 7.21 20.98 -5.65
N ALA A 32 6.96 21.61 -6.79
CA ALA A 32 6.86 20.97 -8.10
C ALA A 32 8.19 20.30 -8.55
N ASN A 33 9.06 19.85 -7.63
CA ASN A 33 10.37 19.30 -7.95
C ASN A 33 10.66 18.00 -7.17
N LYS A 34 10.37 16.88 -7.84
CA LYS A 34 10.75 15.49 -7.54
C LYS A 34 12.12 15.34 -6.85
N THR A 35 13.12 16.12 -7.28
CA THR A 35 14.49 16.08 -6.78
C THR A 35 14.64 16.53 -5.31
N HIS A 36 13.78 17.42 -4.81
CA HIS A 36 13.89 17.95 -3.44
C HIS A 36 13.28 16.99 -2.41
N VAL A 37 12.17 16.33 -2.79
CA VAL A 37 11.53 15.28 -1.96
C VAL A 37 12.41 14.03 -1.92
N GLU A 38 13.01 13.64 -3.04
CA GLU A 38 14.02 12.57 -3.10
C GLU A 38 15.26 12.90 -2.24
N ALA A 39 15.69 14.17 -2.16
CA ALA A 39 16.81 14.57 -1.31
C ALA A 39 16.48 14.52 0.20
N ILE A 40 15.23 14.77 0.58
CA ILE A 40 14.78 14.75 1.98
C ILE A 40 14.44 13.32 2.44
N VAL A 41 13.72 12.56 1.60
CA VAL A 41 13.29 11.19 1.89
C VAL A 41 14.39 10.18 1.58
N GLY A 42 15.08 10.32 0.45
CA GLY A 42 16.09 9.37 -0.04
C GLY A 42 17.47 9.51 0.61
N LYS A 43 17.80 10.66 1.22
CA LYS A 43 19.05 10.81 1.99
C LYS A 43 18.92 10.32 3.44
N HIS A 44 17.70 10.01 3.89
CA HIS A 44 17.40 9.69 5.28
C HIS A 44 16.42 8.53 5.45
N THR A 45 16.72 7.36 4.87
CA THR A 45 16.00 6.12 5.19
C THR A 45 15.86 5.92 6.70
N ALA A 46 16.91 6.23 7.48
CA ALA A 46 16.88 6.19 8.94
C ALA A 46 15.81 7.12 9.55
N ASN A 47 15.65 8.35 9.06
CA ASN A 47 14.64 9.28 9.58
C ASN A 47 13.23 8.82 9.22
N TYR A 48 13.05 8.18 8.05
CA TYR A 48 11.77 7.58 7.69
C TYR A 48 11.42 6.38 8.58
N ARG A 49 12.40 5.57 8.98
CA ARG A 49 12.15 4.47 9.92
C ARG A 49 11.69 4.98 11.29
N SER A 50 12.41 5.96 11.83
CA SER A 50 12.01 6.62 13.08
C SER A 50 10.62 7.24 13.01
N LEU A 51 10.24 7.79 11.84
CA LEU A 51 8.91 8.33 11.61
C LEU A 51 7.81 7.25 11.71
N VAL A 52 8.04 6.10 11.09
CA VAL A 52 7.13 4.95 11.13
C VAL A 52 7.00 4.41 12.55
N ASP A 53 8.10 4.30 13.28
CA ASP A 53 8.11 3.86 14.69
C ASP A 53 7.27 4.79 15.58
N GLN A 54 7.44 6.11 15.41
CA GLN A 54 6.70 7.10 16.17
C GLN A 54 5.20 7.10 15.85
N TYR A 55 4.83 6.80 14.60
CA TYR A 55 3.43 6.65 14.25
C TYR A 55 2.76 5.51 15.01
N ASP A 56 3.41 4.35 15.06
CA ASP A 56 2.91 3.17 15.79
C ASP A 56 2.79 3.46 17.29
N ALA A 57 3.72 4.25 17.83
CA ALA A 57 3.76 4.59 19.25
C ALA A 57 2.70 5.62 19.67
N CYS A 58 2.49 6.68 18.88
CA CYS A 58 1.82 7.90 19.38
C CYS A 58 0.71 8.48 18.49
N SER A 59 0.59 8.06 17.23
CA SER A 59 -0.26 8.75 16.25
C SER A 59 -1.57 8.00 15.91
N PHE A 60 -1.63 6.68 16.15
CA PHE A 60 -2.85 5.84 16.11
C PHE A 60 -3.89 6.14 15.01
N GLY A 61 -3.49 6.57 13.81
CA GLY A 61 -4.43 6.87 12.72
C GLY A 61 -4.74 8.35 12.49
N ASP A 62 -3.92 9.28 13.00
CA ASP A 62 -4.04 10.69 12.62
C ASP A 62 -3.95 10.86 11.09
N VAL A 63 -4.87 11.64 10.52
CA VAL A 63 -5.03 11.79 9.07
C VAL A 63 -3.82 12.47 8.43
N LEU A 64 -3.29 13.51 9.08
CA LEU A 64 -2.17 14.28 8.56
C LEU A 64 -0.89 13.46 8.64
N TYR A 65 -0.64 12.82 9.78
CA TYR A 65 0.50 11.94 9.97
C TYR A 65 0.45 10.73 9.03
N SER A 66 -0.72 10.12 8.85
CA SER A 66 -0.92 9.04 7.89
C SER A 66 -0.54 9.48 6.47
N ASN A 67 -0.86 10.71 6.08
CA ASN A 67 -0.47 11.23 4.77
C ASN A 67 1.05 11.27 4.60
N TYR A 68 1.81 11.62 5.65
CA TYR A 68 3.27 11.60 5.59
C TYR A 68 3.84 10.20 5.43
N LEU A 69 3.28 9.21 6.13
CA LEU A 69 3.67 7.81 5.95
C LEU A 69 3.39 7.28 4.55
N LEU A 70 2.37 7.81 3.88
CA LEU A 70 2.03 7.38 2.54
C LEU A 70 2.94 7.98 1.45
N VAL A 71 3.61 9.11 1.69
CA VAL A 71 4.45 9.77 0.68
C VAL A 71 5.46 8.80 0.05
N PRO A 72 6.29 8.07 0.82
CA PRO A 72 7.24 7.15 0.21
C PRO A 72 6.63 5.83 -0.26
N LEU A 73 5.31 5.63 -0.10
CA LEU A 73 4.61 4.50 -0.72
C LEU A 73 4.28 4.72 -2.19
N GLN A 74 4.46 5.94 -2.71
CA GLN A 74 4.32 6.19 -4.13
C GLN A 74 5.37 5.41 -4.93
N GLN A 75 5.01 5.02 -6.14
CA GLN A 75 5.80 4.12 -6.99
C GLN A 75 7.09 4.76 -7.51
N MET A 76 7.17 6.09 -7.51
CA MET A 76 8.36 6.84 -7.91
C MET A 76 9.53 6.75 -6.91
N TYR A 77 9.27 6.36 -5.65
CA TYR A 77 10.30 6.25 -4.63
C TYR A 77 10.91 4.84 -4.55
N ASP A 78 12.01 4.74 -3.81
CA ASP A 78 12.72 3.50 -3.57
C ASP A 78 11.83 2.43 -2.92
N VAL A 79 11.90 1.22 -3.46
CA VAL A 79 11.11 0.08 -3.02
C VAL A 79 11.39 -0.31 -1.56
N GLN A 80 12.58 -0.05 -1.02
CA GLN A 80 12.92 -0.32 0.38
C GLN A 80 12.00 0.46 1.34
N LEU A 81 11.55 1.66 0.96
CA LEU A 81 10.62 2.44 1.79
C LEU A 81 9.22 1.81 1.80
N ARG A 82 8.76 1.30 0.65
CA ARG A 82 7.53 0.51 0.57
C ARG A 82 7.63 -0.74 1.42
N LYS A 83 8.71 -1.51 1.29
CA LYS A 83 8.95 -2.72 2.09
C LYS A 83 8.96 -2.42 3.59
N HIS A 84 9.55 -1.30 3.98
CA HIS A 84 9.63 -0.91 5.39
C HIS A 84 8.24 -0.73 6.03
N VAL A 85 7.28 -0.16 5.30
CA VAL A 85 5.89 -0.01 5.79
C VAL A 85 5.09 -1.30 5.66
N TRP A 86 5.08 -1.88 4.44
CA TRP A 86 4.21 -3.02 4.16
C TRP A 86 4.66 -4.25 4.93
N ILE A 87 5.96 -4.54 4.93
CA ILE A 87 6.50 -5.81 5.43
C ILE A 87 7.06 -5.63 6.84
N GLU A 88 8.01 -4.71 7.02
CA GLU A 88 8.73 -4.57 8.30
C GLU A 88 7.82 -4.03 9.42
N HIS A 89 6.92 -3.09 9.10
CA HIS A 89 6.02 -2.43 10.06
C HIS A 89 4.55 -2.72 9.78
N SER A 90 4.24 -3.97 9.41
CA SER A 90 2.88 -4.38 9.05
C SER A 90 1.80 -4.11 10.11
N THR A 91 2.18 -3.94 11.39
CA THR A 91 1.26 -3.57 12.48
C THR A 91 0.62 -2.21 12.25
N ILE A 92 1.29 -1.27 11.58
CA ILE A 92 0.79 0.09 11.36
C ILE A 92 -0.33 0.14 10.33
N LEU A 93 -0.41 -0.86 9.45
CA LEU A 93 -1.43 -0.93 8.39
C LEU A 93 -2.84 -0.85 8.99
N LYS A 94 -3.07 -1.41 10.19
CA LYS A 94 -4.39 -1.35 10.85
C LYS A 94 -4.85 0.06 11.20
N TYR A 95 -3.91 0.99 11.33
CA TYR A 95 -4.13 2.39 11.69
C TYR A 95 -4.15 3.30 10.45
N LEU A 96 -3.56 2.88 9.32
CA LEU A 96 -3.62 3.61 8.05
C LEU A 96 -4.98 3.48 7.38
N ARG A 97 -5.96 4.23 7.89
CA ARG A 97 -7.38 4.20 7.47
C ARG A 97 -7.78 5.31 6.50
N LEU A 98 -6.79 5.93 5.84
CA LEU A 98 -7.02 7.02 4.92
C LEU A 98 -7.92 6.61 3.76
N LYS A 99 -8.93 7.45 3.51
CA LYS A 99 -9.76 7.39 2.33
C LYS A 99 -9.10 8.13 1.16
N PRO A 100 -9.40 7.77 -0.09
CA PRO A 100 -8.81 8.42 -1.26
C PRO A 100 -8.99 9.94 -1.33
N ASP A 101 -10.07 10.48 -0.76
CA ASP A 101 -10.38 11.91 -0.69
C ASP A 101 -9.60 12.67 0.40
N GLN A 102 -8.94 11.95 1.31
CA GLN A 102 -8.14 12.53 2.40
C GLN A 102 -6.65 12.61 2.05
N ILE A 103 -6.25 12.20 0.84
CA ILE A 103 -4.85 12.18 0.41
C ILE A 103 -4.45 13.58 -0.07
N LEU A 104 -3.29 14.06 0.38
CA LEU A 104 -2.77 15.40 0.07
C LEU A 104 -2.02 15.50 -1.27
N PHE A 105 -2.01 14.43 -2.05
CA PHE A 105 -1.22 14.29 -3.28
C PHE A 105 -1.93 13.41 -4.30
N SER A 106 -1.43 13.38 -5.54
CA SER A 106 -2.09 12.68 -6.64
C SER A 106 -2.17 11.17 -6.37
N LEU A 107 -3.39 10.66 -6.34
CA LEU A 107 -3.71 9.25 -6.13
C LEU A 107 -3.02 8.34 -7.18
N GLU A 108 -2.78 8.82 -8.39
CA GLU A 108 -2.15 8.07 -9.48
C GLU A 108 -0.71 7.63 -9.16
N THR A 109 -0.01 8.40 -8.32
CA THR A 109 1.41 8.16 -7.97
C THR A 109 1.64 6.84 -7.22
N PHE A 110 0.61 6.25 -6.63
CA PHE A 110 0.69 4.93 -5.97
C PHE A 110 0.54 3.75 -6.92
N PHE A 111 0.04 3.98 -8.13
CA PHE A 111 -0.38 2.92 -9.04
C PHE A 111 0.58 2.74 -10.22
N ILE A 112 1.28 3.80 -10.63
CA ILE A 112 2.16 3.77 -11.80
C ILE A 112 3.58 4.21 -11.43
N PRO A 113 4.62 3.44 -11.81
CA PRO A 113 4.56 2.14 -12.51
C PRO A 113 3.96 1.00 -11.67
N TYR A 114 3.59 -0.11 -12.33
CA TYR A 114 3.20 -1.33 -11.63
C TYR A 114 4.35 -1.86 -10.76
N GLU A 115 4.01 -2.42 -9.61
CA GLU A 115 4.97 -3.00 -8.69
C GLU A 115 5.70 -4.19 -9.33
N ASN A 116 7.03 -4.14 -9.26
CA ASN A 116 7.90 -5.14 -9.86
C ASN A 116 8.59 -6.00 -8.81
N GLU A 117 8.56 -5.60 -7.53
CA GLU A 117 9.17 -6.32 -6.43
C GLU A 117 8.29 -7.50 -5.98
N LEU A 118 8.77 -8.71 -6.22
CA LEU A 118 8.02 -9.95 -5.99
C LEU A 118 7.73 -10.18 -4.50
N GLU A 119 8.57 -9.67 -3.61
CA GLU A 119 8.31 -9.73 -2.17
C GLU A 119 7.06 -8.93 -1.79
N LEU A 120 6.91 -7.71 -2.33
CA LEU A 120 5.71 -6.90 -2.12
C LEU A 120 4.48 -7.52 -2.77
N ILE A 121 4.59 -8.08 -3.98
CA ILE A 121 3.49 -8.79 -4.63
C ILE A 121 2.98 -9.96 -3.78
N ARG A 122 3.89 -10.79 -3.26
CA ARG A 122 3.54 -11.88 -2.34
C ARG A 122 2.84 -11.36 -1.10
N TYR A 123 3.35 -10.25 -0.56
CA TYR A 123 2.79 -9.63 0.63
C TYR A 123 1.39 -9.05 0.38
N TYR A 124 1.16 -8.38 -0.75
CA TYR A 124 -0.17 -7.90 -1.16
C TYR A 124 -1.18 -9.04 -1.25
N ALA A 125 -0.80 -10.17 -1.87
CA ALA A 125 -1.65 -11.36 -1.90
C ALA A 125 -1.96 -11.86 -0.48
N GLN A 126 -0.95 -11.97 0.39
CA GLN A 126 -1.10 -12.46 1.75
C GLN A 126 -2.07 -11.59 2.59
N ILE A 127 -1.87 -10.27 2.61
CA ILE A 127 -2.67 -9.35 3.44
C ILE A 127 -4.12 -9.19 2.97
N LEU A 128 -4.37 -9.40 1.68
CA LEU A 128 -5.71 -9.42 1.11
C LEU A 128 -6.40 -10.74 1.49
N LEU A 129 -5.73 -11.88 1.26
CA LEU A 129 -6.28 -13.21 1.52
C LEU A 129 -6.56 -13.49 3.00
N ASN A 130 -5.73 -12.99 3.92
CA ASN A 130 -5.93 -13.16 5.36
C ASN A 130 -6.81 -12.05 5.99
N GLY A 131 -7.20 -11.04 5.21
CA GLY A 131 -8.01 -9.92 5.67
C GLY A 131 -7.30 -8.95 6.62
N THR A 132 -5.97 -8.89 6.63
CA THR A 132 -5.21 -7.85 7.35
C THR A 132 -5.56 -6.46 6.81
N VAL A 133 -5.70 -6.34 5.49
CA VAL A 133 -6.14 -5.12 4.80
C VAL A 133 -7.52 -5.35 4.20
N LYS A 134 -8.49 -4.51 4.59
CA LYS A 134 -9.89 -4.61 4.14
C LYS A 134 -10.35 -3.30 3.52
N LYS A 135 -11.12 -3.40 2.44
CA LYS A 135 -11.73 -2.24 1.76
C LYS A 135 -12.47 -1.29 2.72
N THR A 136 -13.14 -1.82 3.73
CA THR A 136 -13.94 -1.03 4.68
C THR A 136 -13.13 -0.36 5.79
N ILE A 137 -11.89 -0.79 6.04
CA ILE A 137 -11.06 -0.26 7.13
C ILE A 137 -9.86 0.53 6.58
N GLN A 138 -9.17 0.00 5.56
CA GLN A 138 -8.02 0.63 4.90
C GLN A 138 -8.26 0.76 3.39
N PRO A 139 -9.23 1.59 2.95
CA PRO A 139 -9.64 1.66 1.56
C PRO A 139 -8.49 1.96 0.59
N LEU A 140 -7.60 2.90 0.92
CA LEU A 140 -6.46 3.21 0.07
C LEU A 140 -5.47 2.05 -0.05
N LEU A 141 -5.03 1.47 1.07
CA LEU A 141 -4.10 0.34 1.06
C LEU A 141 -4.68 -0.86 0.30
N TYR A 142 -5.98 -1.10 0.48
CA TYR A 142 -6.70 -2.13 -0.26
C TYR A 142 -6.65 -1.88 -1.78
N MET A 143 -6.92 -0.65 -2.23
CA MET A 143 -6.84 -0.28 -3.64
C MET A 143 -5.43 -0.49 -4.21
N ILE A 144 -4.39 -0.07 -3.48
CA ILE A 144 -2.99 -0.24 -3.89
C ILE A 144 -2.65 -1.72 -4.07
N ALA A 145 -2.97 -2.54 -3.06
CA ALA A 145 -2.69 -3.98 -3.09
C ALA A 145 -3.44 -4.69 -4.22
N VAL A 146 -4.74 -4.40 -4.40
CA VAL A 146 -5.56 -4.99 -5.48
C VAL A 146 -5.01 -4.60 -6.85
N HIS A 147 -4.67 -3.33 -7.06
CA HIS A 147 -4.16 -2.84 -8.34
C HIS A 147 -2.88 -3.55 -8.75
N HIS A 148 -1.88 -3.58 -7.86
CA HIS A 148 -0.57 -4.17 -8.15
C HIS A 148 -0.65 -5.69 -8.27
N LEU A 149 -1.45 -6.34 -7.43
CA LEU A 149 -1.69 -7.78 -7.54
C LEU A 149 -2.37 -8.14 -8.86
N ASN A 150 -3.41 -7.41 -9.26
CA ASN A 150 -4.07 -7.62 -10.55
C ASN A 150 -3.12 -7.39 -11.72
N GLY A 151 -2.34 -6.31 -11.69
CA GLY A 151 -1.33 -6.00 -12.69
C GLY A 151 -0.35 -7.15 -12.86
N PHE A 152 0.21 -7.66 -11.75
CA PHE A 152 1.11 -8.80 -11.76
C PHE A 152 0.46 -10.09 -12.31
N LEU A 153 -0.79 -10.39 -11.91
CA LEU A 153 -1.48 -11.61 -12.33
C LEU A 153 -1.72 -11.68 -13.84
N PHE A 154 -1.97 -10.53 -14.46
CA PHE A 154 -2.30 -10.43 -15.89
C PHE A 154 -1.17 -9.91 -16.76
N ASP A 155 0.02 -9.69 -16.19
CA ASP A 155 1.22 -9.40 -16.95
C ASP A 155 1.78 -10.69 -17.58
N GLN A 156 1.48 -10.87 -18.87
CA GLN A 156 1.89 -12.05 -19.65
C GLN A 156 3.37 -12.00 -20.07
N THR A 157 4.05 -10.86 -19.87
CA THR A 157 5.48 -10.73 -20.17
C THR A 157 6.36 -11.40 -19.12
N ARG A 158 5.81 -11.63 -17.92
CA ARG A 158 6.48 -12.21 -16.74
C ARG A 158 6.47 -13.74 -16.72
N THR A 159 6.83 -14.37 -17.84
CA THR A 159 6.76 -15.83 -18.00
C THR A 159 7.64 -16.59 -16.98
N GLU A 160 8.76 -16.00 -16.56
CA GLU A 160 9.63 -16.53 -15.50
C GLU A 160 8.93 -16.61 -14.12
N GLN A 161 7.92 -15.78 -13.88
CA GLN A 161 7.17 -15.73 -12.62
C GLN A 161 5.83 -16.48 -12.69
N ASN A 162 5.58 -17.26 -13.74
CA ASN A 162 4.36 -18.06 -13.89
C ASN A 162 4.09 -18.93 -12.66
N ASN A 163 5.10 -19.54 -12.03
CA ASN A 163 4.90 -20.35 -10.82
C ASN A 163 4.26 -19.55 -9.68
N LEU A 164 4.68 -18.30 -9.47
CA LEU A 164 4.09 -17.45 -8.45
C LEU A 164 2.67 -17.03 -8.82
N GLN A 165 2.44 -16.65 -10.08
CA GLN A 165 1.09 -16.34 -10.58
C GLN A 165 0.14 -17.52 -10.38
N ARG A 166 0.58 -18.74 -10.72
CA ARG A 166 -0.19 -19.99 -10.52
C ARG A 166 -0.55 -20.22 -9.06
N ILE A 167 0.41 -20.06 -8.14
CA ILE A 167 0.16 -20.21 -6.69
C ILE A 167 -0.87 -19.19 -6.22
N ILE A 168 -0.73 -17.92 -6.60
CA ILE A 168 -1.66 -16.86 -6.20
C ILE A 168 -3.06 -17.11 -6.77
N VAL A 169 -3.18 -17.48 -8.05
CA VAL A 169 -4.46 -17.80 -8.68
C VAL A 169 -5.15 -18.96 -7.96
N LYS A 170 -4.43 -20.03 -7.63
CA LYS A 170 -4.99 -21.16 -6.86
C LYS A 170 -5.49 -20.72 -5.48
N ASN A 171 -4.73 -19.89 -4.75
CA ASN A 171 -5.15 -19.36 -3.46
C ASN A 171 -6.41 -18.48 -3.55
N LEU A 172 -6.50 -17.64 -4.59
CA LEU A 172 -7.69 -16.83 -4.87
C LEU A 172 -8.90 -17.72 -5.21
N GLN A 173 -8.72 -18.74 -6.06
CA GLN A 173 -9.79 -19.69 -6.39
C GLN A 173 -10.32 -20.42 -5.16
N MET A 174 -9.44 -20.89 -4.25
CA MET A 174 -9.87 -21.47 -2.99
C MET A 174 -10.66 -20.47 -2.14
N THR A 175 -10.21 -19.21 -2.10
CA THR A 175 -10.87 -18.13 -1.34
C THR A 175 -12.24 -17.78 -1.90
N SER A 176 -12.50 -17.97 -3.20
CA SER A 176 -13.79 -17.65 -3.83
C SER A 176 -14.99 -18.39 -3.20
N THR A 177 -14.74 -19.51 -2.52
CA THR A 177 -15.77 -20.26 -1.78
C THR A 177 -16.21 -19.57 -0.49
N ASN A 178 -15.30 -18.82 0.15
CA ASN A 178 -15.52 -18.14 1.43
C ASN A 178 -15.77 -16.63 1.25
N ASP A 179 -15.06 -16.00 0.31
CA ASP A 179 -15.14 -14.58 0.00
C ASP A 179 -15.09 -14.36 -1.51
N LYS A 180 -16.26 -14.58 -2.14
CA LYS A 180 -16.44 -14.34 -3.57
C LYS A 180 -16.23 -12.87 -3.94
N ILE A 181 -16.53 -11.94 -3.04
CA ILE A 181 -16.41 -10.50 -3.28
C ILE A 181 -14.93 -10.14 -3.46
N LEU A 182 -14.06 -10.59 -2.55
CA LEU A 182 -12.61 -10.40 -2.67
C LEU A 182 -12.06 -11.00 -3.97
N TYR A 183 -12.48 -12.22 -4.31
CA TYR A 183 -12.08 -12.86 -5.56
C TYR A 183 -12.46 -12.01 -6.78
N ASP A 184 -13.72 -11.56 -6.86
CA ASP A 184 -14.21 -10.74 -7.96
C ASP A 184 -13.49 -9.39 -8.03
N GLU A 185 -13.24 -8.74 -6.88
CA GLU A 185 -12.53 -7.46 -6.82
C GLU A 185 -11.07 -7.56 -7.28
N ILE A 186 -10.39 -8.69 -7.08
CA ILE A 186 -9.01 -8.91 -7.53
C ILE A 186 -8.96 -9.37 -8.99
N ILE A 187 -9.72 -10.41 -9.35
CA ILE A 187 -9.64 -11.03 -10.68
C ILE A 187 -10.27 -10.15 -11.75
N ASN A 188 -11.44 -9.56 -11.45
CA ASN A 188 -12.17 -8.74 -12.40
C ASN A 188 -11.78 -7.25 -12.31
N TYR A 189 -10.74 -6.88 -11.55
CA TYR A 189 -10.28 -5.49 -11.46
C TYR A 189 -10.02 -4.87 -12.83
N LYS A 190 -10.64 -3.71 -13.09
CA LYS A 190 -10.47 -2.91 -14.31
C LYS A 190 -9.64 -1.66 -14.04
N THR A 191 -10.05 -0.91 -13.03
CA THR A 191 -9.43 0.36 -12.64
C THR A 191 -9.88 0.73 -11.22
N PHE A 192 -9.38 1.82 -10.69
CA PHE A 192 -9.87 2.40 -9.45
C PHE A 192 -10.76 3.62 -9.71
N SER A 193 -11.66 3.88 -8.78
CA SER A 193 -12.46 5.11 -8.67
C SER A 193 -12.27 5.69 -7.26
N ARG A 194 -12.85 6.86 -6.98
CA ARG A 194 -12.86 7.43 -5.63
C ARG A 194 -13.56 6.51 -4.61
N ASP A 195 -14.52 5.72 -5.06
CA ASP A 195 -15.32 4.82 -4.21
C ASP A 195 -14.71 3.41 -4.10
N GLY A 196 -13.54 3.20 -4.71
CA GLY A 196 -12.80 1.94 -4.67
C GLY A 196 -12.68 1.24 -6.03
N PRO A 197 -12.38 -0.06 -6.04
CA PRO A 197 -12.15 -0.83 -7.26
C PRO A 197 -13.38 -0.87 -8.17
N VAL A 198 -13.16 -0.60 -9.45
CA VAL A 198 -14.12 -0.82 -10.53
C VAL A 198 -13.77 -2.14 -11.20
N ILE A 199 -14.74 -3.04 -11.29
CA ILE A 199 -14.56 -4.38 -11.87
C ILE A 199 -15.24 -4.51 -13.24
N PHE A 200 -14.73 -5.42 -14.06
CA PHE A 200 -15.42 -5.89 -15.25
C PHE A 200 -16.63 -6.75 -14.86
N THR A 201 -17.76 -6.56 -15.54
CA THR A 201 -18.91 -7.48 -15.45
C THR A 201 -18.62 -8.82 -16.13
N THR A 202 -17.74 -8.80 -17.14
CA THR A 202 -17.25 -9.99 -17.83
C THR A 202 -15.76 -9.80 -18.10
N LEU A 203 -14.95 -10.76 -17.65
CA LEU A 203 -13.50 -10.69 -17.79
C LEU A 203 -13.11 -10.69 -19.29
N PRO A 204 -12.21 -9.80 -19.74
CA PRO A 204 -11.76 -9.79 -21.13
C PRO A 204 -11.19 -11.15 -21.57
N VAL A 205 -11.46 -11.56 -22.81
CA VAL A 205 -11.07 -12.88 -23.34
C VAL A 205 -9.58 -13.16 -23.17
N ILE A 206 -8.72 -12.16 -23.40
CA ILE A 206 -7.26 -12.29 -23.22
C ILE A 206 -6.90 -12.68 -21.78
N ARG A 207 -7.58 -12.07 -20.80
CA ARG A 207 -7.40 -12.36 -19.37
C ARG A 207 -7.98 -13.72 -18.99
N MET A 208 -9.14 -14.08 -19.55
CA MET A 208 -9.75 -15.40 -19.34
C MET A 208 -8.85 -16.53 -19.84
N ASN A 209 -8.33 -16.42 -21.07
CA ASN A 209 -7.40 -17.40 -21.65
C ASN A 209 -6.11 -17.51 -20.81
N TRP A 210 -5.62 -16.39 -20.29
CA TRP A 210 -4.44 -16.38 -19.42
C TRP A 210 -4.69 -17.09 -18.09
N LEU A 211 -5.83 -16.84 -17.43
CA LEU A 211 -6.19 -17.56 -16.21
C LEU A 211 -6.30 -19.06 -16.45
N GLN A 212 -6.93 -19.47 -17.56
CA GLN A 212 -7.04 -20.88 -17.91
C GLN A 212 -5.63 -21.53 -18.02
N LYS A 213 -4.70 -20.86 -18.72
CA LYS A 213 -3.30 -21.30 -18.83
C LYS A 213 -2.58 -21.40 -17.48
N LEU A 214 -2.89 -20.54 -16.52
CA LEU A 214 -2.30 -20.60 -15.17
C LEU A 214 -2.91 -21.72 -14.30
N VAL A 215 -4.09 -22.23 -14.64
CA VAL A 215 -4.76 -23.30 -13.89
C VAL A 215 -4.37 -24.69 -14.41
N GLU A 216 -4.16 -24.82 -15.72
CA GLU A 216 -3.65 -26.03 -16.41
C GLU A 216 -2.25 -26.43 -15.94
#